data_AF-A0A1R0H2Q2-F1
#
_entry.id   AF-A0A1R0H2Q2-F1
#
_cell.length_a   1.000
_cell.length_b   1.000
_cell.length_c   1.000
_cell.angle_alpha   90.00
_cell.angle_beta   90.00
_cell.angle_gamma   90.00
#
_symmetry.space_group_name_H-M   'P 1'
#
loop_
_entity.id
_entity.type
_entity.pdbx_description
1 polymer ?
#
loop_
_entity_poly.entity_id
_entity_poly.type
_entity_poly.pdbx_seq_one_letter_code
_entity_poly.pdbx_strand_id
1 'polypeptide(L)'
;MGRVANWVSSRDEQDAQEFFQILMQTFQKVKKPHINPILSSLKNPPFHKGAPIKNAEVFVELKNPFIGLAASKIACITCGYTASLSHYSTDCISLPVPRKKNCTIYECLSSYTVIDQLDDFRCRKCILTNSISENNFLINRLKAEIRDYQKQINKLSNHSSSENMTDKIGSSDKLSDKLNRLIKLLNHSESTLENIIESNKKIEFALKNDPELDLGDMCLSKKSTGLSTRQTMIARLPQLLCLHLNRSIYTNTGDVVKNDCKISLDPILDMAPYLTTGYLDTRPLHPISSISKTKDSASRINTDQQNSKFELISIVSHLGSHNSGHYYTYKRIPYINPSDNSKSNKKYQWYRVSDSDFTPYDESSVFNVGNAFMLFYSRIE
;
A
#
# COMPACT_ATOMS: atom_id res chain seq x y z
N MET A 1 -24.25 25.06 -10.87
CA MET A 1 -23.20 25.19 -11.89
C MET A 1 -21.93 24.55 -11.36
N GLY A 2 -21.60 23.34 -11.82
CA GLY A 2 -20.38 22.64 -11.41
C GLY A 2 -19.15 23.37 -11.97
N ARG A 3 -18.16 23.62 -11.12
CA ARG A 3 -16.86 24.12 -11.59
C ARG A 3 -16.34 23.12 -12.63
N VAL A 4 -16.15 23.60 -13.86
CA VAL A 4 -15.47 22.86 -14.92
C VAL A 4 -14.11 22.45 -14.35
N ALA A 5 -13.76 21.16 -14.44
CA ALA A 5 -12.43 20.73 -14.05
C ALA A 5 -11.43 21.47 -14.97
N ASN A 6 -10.60 22.34 -14.40
CA ASN A 6 -9.68 23.22 -15.14
C ASN A 6 -8.68 22.49 -16.06
N TRP A 7 -8.65 21.15 -16.03
CA TRP A 7 -7.59 20.31 -16.58
C TRP A 7 -7.89 19.80 -17.99
N VAL A 8 -9.17 19.86 -18.43
CA VAL A 8 -9.56 19.50 -19.81
C VAL A 8 -9.48 20.70 -20.77
N SER A 9 -9.05 21.87 -20.28
CA SER A 9 -9.11 23.13 -21.03
C SER A 9 -7.74 23.71 -21.43
N SER A 10 -6.62 23.10 -21.04
CA SER A 10 -5.31 23.48 -21.56
C SER A 10 -5.04 22.78 -22.90
N ARG A 11 -4.16 23.38 -23.72
CA ARG A 11 -3.69 22.76 -24.97
C ARG A 11 -2.42 21.92 -24.76
N ASP A 12 -2.07 21.67 -23.50
CA ASP A 12 -0.84 20.98 -23.13
C ASP A 12 -1.04 19.46 -23.18
N GLU A 13 0.01 18.73 -23.58
CA GLU A 13 0.02 17.27 -23.54
C GLU A 13 -0.13 16.77 -22.09
N GLN A 14 -0.90 15.69 -21.89
CA GLN A 14 -1.22 15.14 -20.57
C GLN A 14 -0.98 13.62 -20.52
N ASP A 15 -0.79 13.08 -19.32
CA ASP A 15 -0.60 11.65 -19.11
C ASP A 15 -1.93 10.88 -19.14
N ALA A 16 -2.00 9.82 -19.96
CA ALA A 16 -3.22 9.03 -20.12
C ALA A 16 -3.61 8.25 -18.86
N GLN A 17 -2.64 7.86 -18.02
CA GLN A 17 -2.88 7.18 -16.76
C GLN A 17 -3.40 8.15 -15.70
N GLU A 18 -2.89 9.38 -15.67
CA GLU A 18 -3.44 10.45 -14.81
C GLU A 18 -4.88 10.78 -15.20
N PHE A 19 -5.15 10.94 -16.49
CA PHE A 19 -6.51 11.14 -16.99
C PHE A 19 -7.46 10.00 -16.60
N PHE A 20 -7.00 8.74 -16.69
CA PHE A 20 -7.77 7.58 -16.25
C PHE A 20 -8.12 7.65 -14.76
N GLN A 21 -7.16 8.00 -13.90
CA GLN A 21 -7.41 8.13 -12.45
C GLN A 21 -8.43 9.23 -12.15
N ILE A 22 -8.34 10.38 -12.83
CA ILE A 22 -9.32 11.47 -12.68
C ILE A 22 -10.73 10.99 -13.08
N LEU A 23 -10.82 10.25 -14.19
CA LEU A 23 -12.09 9.67 -14.66
C LEU A 23 -12.67 8.71 -13.62
N MET A 24 -11.85 7.82 -13.04
CA MET A 24 -12.29 6.87 -12.02
C MET A 24 -12.71 7.55 -10.72
N GLN A 25 -11.97 8.57 -10.25
CA GLN A 25 -12.35 9.36 -9.09
C GLN A 25 -13.66 10.13 -9.31
N THR A 26 -13.84 10.69 -10.51
CA THR A 26 -15.08 11.38 -10.89
C THR A 26 -16.25 10.40 -10.91
N PHE A 27 -16.06 9.22 -11.50
CA PHE A 27 -17.07 8.16 -11.51
C PHE A 27 -17.50 7.76 -10.10
N GLN A 28 -16.55 7.63 -9.16
CA GLN A 28 -16.85 7.33 -7.75
C GLN A 28 -17.62 8.45 -7.04
N LYS A 29 -17.36 9.72 -7.38
CA LYS A 29 -18.12 10.87 -6.83
C LYS A 29 -19.55 10.94 -7.37
N VAL A 30 -19.78 10.49 -8.59
CA VAL A 30 -21.11 10.39 -9.24
C VAL A 30 -21.88 9.15 -8.76
N LYS A 31 -21.66 8.66 -7.53
CA LYS A 31 -22.44 7.55 -6.94
C LYS A 31 -23.80 7.99 -6.34
N LYS A 32 -24.19 9.26 -6.48
CA LYS A 32 -25.51 9.78 -6.07
C LYS A 32 -26.32 10.50 -7.18
N PRO A 33 -26.40 10.03 -8.44
CA PRO A 33 -27.37 10.57 -9.37
C PRO A 33 -28.74 10.02 -8.99
N HIS A 34 -29.70 10.92 -8.76
CA HIS A 34 -31.11 10.60 -8.94
C HIS A 34 -31.30 10.19 -10.41
N ILE A 35 -31.26 8.90 -10.71
CA ILE A 35 -31.61 8.41 -12.03
C ILE A 35 -33.13 8.26 -12.03
N ASN A 36 -33.82 9.17 -12.72
CA ASN A 36 -35.24 9.00 -12.99
C ASN A 36 -35.45 7.66 -13.72
N PRO A 37 -36.40 6.80 -13.29
CA PRO A 37 -36.50 5.40 -13.70
C PRO A 37 -36.89 5.17 -15.19
N ILE A 38 -37.03 6.23 -15.98
CA ILE A 38 -37.59 6.19 -17.33
C ILE A 38 -36.66 5.49 -18.35
N LEU A 39 -35.33 5.51 -18.15
CA LEU A 39 -34.40 4.89 -19.11
C LEU A 39 -34.22 3.36 -18.98
N SER A 40 -34.76 2.74 -17.93
CA SER A 40 -34.67 1.29 -17.75
C SER A 40 -35.68 0.49 -18.61
N SER A 41 -36.67 1.15 -19.22
CA SER A 41 -37.74 0.51 -20.01
C SER A 41 -37.44 0.33 -21.52
N LEU A 42 -36.23 0.64 -22.01
CA LEU A 42 -35.89 0.52 -23.44
C LEU A 42 -35.08 -0.73 -23.83
N LYS A 43 -35.08 -1.79 -23.00
CA LYS A 43 -34.60 -3.11 -23.43
C LYS A 43 -35.70 -4.16 -23.28
N ASN A 44 -36.39 -4.39 -24.40
CA ASN A 44 -37.31 -5.49 -24.73
C ASN A 44 -38.63 -5.57 -23.93
N PRO A 45 -39.81 -5.36 -24.54
CA PRO A 45 -41.07 -5.72 -23.91
C PRO A 45 -41.39 -7.20 -24.19
N PRO A 46 -41.59 -8.07 -23.18
CA PRO A 46 -42.46 -9.20 -23.34
C PRO A 46 -43.91 -8.73 -23.13
N PHE A 47 -44.75 -9.02 -24.12
CA PHE A 47 -46.20 -9.01 -24.00
C PHE A 47 -46.62 -9.71 -22.70
N HIS A 48 -47.25 -9.01 -21.75
CA HIS A 48 -48.31 -9.57 -20.90
C HIS A 48 -49.14 -8.44 -20.28
N LYS A 49 -50.46 -8.52 -20.48
CA LYS A 49 -51.46 -7.61 -19.93
C LYS A 49 -51.66 -7.87 -18.43
N GLY A 50 -51.65 -6.82 -17.63
CA GLY A 50 -52.35 -6.75 -16.34
C GLY A 50 -51.56 -7.17 -15.11
N ALA A 51 -50.67 -6.30 -14.62
CA ALA A 51 -50.34 -6.23 -13.20
C ALA A 51 -49.95 -4.78 -12.84
N PRO A 52 -50.39 -4.24 -11.68
CA PRO A 52 -50.00 -2.90 -11.26
C PRO A 52 -48.54 -2.92 -10.82
N ILE A 53 -47.69 -2.21 -11.57
CA ILE A 53 -46.28 -2.00 -11.23
C ILE A 53 -46.24 -1.08 -10.00
N LYS A 54 -45.93 -1.64 -8.83
CA LYS A 54 -45.49 -0.85 -7.68
C LYS A 54 -44.09 -0.32 -8.02
N ASN A 55 -43.94 1.00 -8.03
CA ASN A 55 -42.66 1.69 -8.22
C ASN A 55 -41.69 1.33 -7.09
N ALA A 56 -40.98 0.21 -7.22
CA ALA A 56 -39.79 -0.05 -6.43
C ALA A 56 -38.62 0.65 -7.12
N GLU A 57 -38.05 1.67 -6.48
CA GLU A 57 -36.79 2.27 -6.92
C GLU A 57 -35.70 1.20 -6.86
N VAL A 58 -35.36 0.61 -8.00
CA VAL A 58 -34.20 -0.29 -8.10
C VAL A 58 -32.95 0.58 -8.09
N PHE A 59 -32.35 0.74 -6.91
CA PHE A 59 -31.04 1.37 -6.77
C PHE A 59 -29.97 0.45 -7.37
N VAL A 60 -29.60 0.70 -8.63
CA VAL A 60 -28.40 0.08 -9.21
C VAL A 60 -27.20 0.88 -8.72
N GLU A 61 -26.49 0.37 -7.72
CA GLU A 61 -25.21 0.94 -7.32
C GLU A 61 -24.21 0.74 -8.47
N LEU A 62 -23.91 1.82 -9.21
CA LEU A 62 -22.86 1.85 -10.22
C LEU A 62 -21.51 1.63 -9.54
N LYS A 63 -21.03 0.39 -9.57
CA LYS A 63 -19.70 0.02 -9.09
C LYS A 63 -18.70 0.19 -10.23
N ASN A 64 -17.55 0.81 -9.93
CA ASN A 64 -16.46 0.91 -10.89
C ASN A 64 -15.92 -0.52 -11.16
N PRO A 65 -16.00 -1.02 -12.41
CA PRO A 65 -15.62 -2.39 -12.74
C PRO A 65 -14.10 -2.64 -12.64
N PHE A 66 -13.30 -1.58 -12.55
CA PHE A 66 -11.84 -1.64 -12.41
C PHE A 66 -11.35 -1.84 -10.97
N ILE A 67 -12.23 -1.71 -9.95
CA ILE A 67 -11.79 -1.76 -8.54
C ILE A 67 -11.45 -3.20 -8.12
N GLY A 68 -10.15 -3.46 -8.00
CA GLY A 68 -9.56 -4.59 -7.29
C GLY A 68 -9.19 -4.25 -5.84
N LEU A 69 -8.66 -5.24 -5.13
CA LEU A 69 -8.08 -5.09 -3.80
C LEU A 69 -6.65 -5.63 -3.81
N ALA A 70 -5.70 -4.85 -3.32
CA ALA A 70 -4.33 -5.29 -3.06
C ALA A 70 -4.13 -5.51 -1.55
N ALA A 71 -3.22 -6.42 -1.21
CA ALA A 71 -2.79 -6.69 0.15
C ALA A 71 -1.28 -6.47 0.28
N SER A 72 -0.85 -5.79 1.33
CA SER A 72 0.55 -5.49 1.63
C SER A 72 0.91 -6.02 3.01
N LYS A 73 1.95 -6.87 3.06
CA LYS A 73 2.53 -7.40 4.30
C LYS A 73 3.86 -6.72 4.56
N ILE A 74 4.10 -6.35 5.82
CA ILE A 74 5.41 -5.89 6.29
C ILE A 74 5.85 -6.77 7.46
N ALA A 75 7.09 -7.26 7.41
CA ALA A 75 7.62 -8.18 8.40
C ALA A 75 9.08 -7.88 8.74
N CYS A 76 9.42 -7.81 10.02
CA CYS A 76 10.76 -7.54 10.48
C CYS A 76 11.63 -8.80 10.42
N ILE A 77 12.76 -8.73 9.73
CA ILE A 77 13.71 -9.85 9.64
C ILE A 77 14.39 -10.08 11.00
N THR A 78 14.66 -9.01 11.76
CA THR A 78 15.39 -9.09 13.03
C THR A 78 14.62 -9.80 14.13
N CYS A 79 13.34 -9.48 14.32
CA CYS A 79 12.54 -10.01 15.43
C CYS A 79 11.40 -10.95 15.01
N GLY A 80 11.19 -11.14 13.69
CA GLY A 80 10.13 -11.97 13.13
C GLY A 80 8.71 -11.40 13.27
N TYR A 81 8.56 -10.19 13.81
CA TYR A 81 7.26 -9.54 13.93
C TYR A 81 6.69 -9.16 12.56
N THR A 82 5.43 -9.53 12.32
CA THR A 82 4.67 -9.14 11.13
C THR A 82 3.57 -8.19 11.55
N ALA A 83 3.53 -7.01 10.94
CA ALA A 83 2.47 -6.05 11.17
C ALA A 83 1.16 -6.54 10.53
N SER A 84 0.04 -5.96 10.95
CA SER A 84 -1.29 -6.25 10.37
C SER A 84 -1.29 -6.13 8.85
N LEU A 85 -1.95 -7.08 8.18
CA LEU A 85 -2.04 -7.10 6.72
C LEU A 85 -2.90 -5.92 6.22
N SER A 86 -2.26 -5.01 5.51
CA SER A 86 -2.93 -3.81 4.98
C SER A 86 -3.61 -4.10 3.65
N HIS A 87 -4.87 -3.70 3.51
CA HIS A 87 -5.61 -3.81 2.25
C HIS A 87 -5.93 -2.42 1.70
N TYR A 88 -5.82 -2.26 0.39
CA TYR A 88 -6.20 -1.02 -0.29
C TYR A 88 -6.79 -1.30 -1.66
N SER A 89 -7.78 -0.49 -2.03
CA SER A 89 -8.41 -0.57 -3.36
C SER A 89 -7.49 0.01 -4.43
N THR A 90 -7.50 -0.61 -5.60
CA THR A 90 -6.79 -0.12 -6.79
C THR A 90 -7.69 -0.28 -8.01
N ASP A 91 -7.75 0.74 -8.86
CA ASP A 91 -8.44 0.75 -10.15
C ASP A 91 -7.46 0.62 -11.34
N CYS A 92 -6.16 0.81 -11.09
CA CYS A 92 -5.09 0.61 -12.04
C CYS A 92 -3.83 0.13 -11.33
N ILE A 93 -3.28 -1.01 -11.77
CA ILE A 93 -2.04 -1.57 -11.22
C ILE A 93 -0.87 -1.02 -12.04
N SER A 94 -0.08 -0.14 -11.42
CA SER A 94 1.17 0.38 -12.00
C SER A 94 2.30 -0.62 -11.81
N LEU A 95 2.72 -1.25 -12.91
CA LEU A 95 3.78 -2.24 -12.94
C LEU A 95 5.13 -1.60 -13.24
N PRO A 96 6.20 -1.94 -12.49
CA PRO A 96 7.54 -1.50 -12.81
C PRO A 96 8.03 -2.19 -14.09
N VAL A 97 8.57 -1.40 -15.03
CA VAL A 97 9.19 -1.93 -16.25
C VAL A 97 10.70 -2.09 -16.02
N PRO A 98 11.29 -3.29 -16.24
CA PRO A 98 12.71 -3.51 -16.03
C PRO A 98 13.56 -2.70 -17.01
N ARG A 99 14.78 -2.35 -16.59
CA ARG A 99 15.78 -1.64 -17.42
C ARG A 99 16.51 -2.61 -18.36
N LYS A 100 15.77 -3.22 -19.29
CA LYS A 100 16.29 -4.18 -20.28
C LYS A 100 15.75 -3.85 -21.67
N LYS A 101 16.31 -4.44 -22.73
CA LYS A 101 15.82 -4.22 -24.10
C LYS A 101 14.39 -4.73 -24.30
N ASN A 102 14.13 -5.96 -23.86
CA ASN A 102 12.82 -6.61 -23.98
C ASN A 102 12.44 -7.24 -22.64
N CYS A 103 11.14 -7.34 -22.35
CA CYS A 103 10.60 -8.09 -21.23
C CYS A 103 9.20 -8.64 -21.54
N THR A 104 8.69 -9.52 -20.69
CA THR A 104 7.30 -9.99 -20.76
C THR A 104 6.42 -9.29 -19.73
N ILE A 105 5.10 -9.28 -19.95
CA ILE A 105 4.15 -8.78 -18.94
C ILE A 105 4.26 -9.55 -17.61
N TYR A 106 4.59 -10.84 -17.65
CA TYR A 106 4.80 -11.68 -16.47
C TYR A 106 6.02 -11.26 -15.66
N GLU A 107 7.10 -10.81 -16.29
CA GLU A 107 8.26 -10.25 -15.57
C GLU A 107 7.88 -8.97 -14.83
N CYS A 108 7.05 -8.11 -15.44
CA CYS A 108 6.54 -6.89 -14.79
C CYS A 108 5.63 -7.21 -13.58
N LEU A 109 4.74 -8.20 -13.71
CA LEU A 109 3.87 -8.67 -12.62
C LEU A 109 4.66 -9.35 -11.49
N SER A 110 5.68 -10.13 -11.85
CA SER A 110 6.56 -10.77 -10.87
C SER A 110 7.37 -9.73 -10.10
N SER A 111 7.84 -8.68 -10.79
CA SER A 111 8.51 -7.54 -10.16
C SER A 111 7.56 -6.76 -9.24
N TYR A 112 6.28 -6.60 -9.61
CA TYR A 112 5.27 -5.96 -8.74
C TYR A 112 4.99 -6.74 -7.45
N THR A 113 5.10 -8.06 -7.49
CA THR A 113 4.78 -8.96 -6.35
C THR A 113 6.01 -9.50 -5.63
N VAL A 114 7.20 -9.00 -5.96
CA VAL A 114 8.45 -9.41 -5.30
C VAL A 114 8.46 -8.98 -3.83
N ILE A 115 9.24 -9.67 -3.02
CA ILE A 115 9.50 -9.26 -1.64
C ILE A 115 10.63 -8.22 -1.69
N ASP A 116 10.31 -6.99 -1.35
CA ASP A 116 11.25 -5.89 -1.20
C ASP A 116 11.88 -5.92 0.19
N GLN A 117 13.17 -5.61 0.27
CA GLN A 117 13.87 -5.39 1.53
C GLN A 117 13.87 -3.90 1.87
N LEU A 118 13.48 -3.56 3.09
CA LEU A 118 13.42 -2.22 3.64
C LEU A 118 14.49 -2.06 4.72
N ASP A 119 15.33 -1.04 4.60
CA ASP A 119 16.37 -0.68 5.55
C ASP A 119 15.98 0.51 6.45
N ASP A 120 14.99 1.30 6.05
CA ASP A 120 14.46 2.46 6.76
C ASP A 120 13.19 2.16 7.57
N PHE A 121 12.58 0.99 7.40
CA PHE A 121 11.37 0.62 8.12
C PHE A 121 11.65 0.37 9.60
N ARG A 122 10.99 1.17 10.46
CA ARG A 122 11.15 1.08 11.91
C ARG A 122 10.15 0.09 12.51
N CYS A 123 10.62 -1.13 12.79
CA CYS A 123 9.79 -2.17 13.39
C CYS A 123 9.28 -1.78 14.79
N ARG A 124 7.96 -1.78 14.96
CA ARG A 124 7.28 -1.41 16.22
C ARG A 124 7.71 -2.27 17.41
N LYS A 125 7.76 -3.60 17.24
CA LYS A 125 8.21 -4.53 18.29
C LYS A 125 9.66 -4.29 18.72
N CYS A 126 10.56 -4.03 17.76
CA CYS A 126 11.94 -3.67 18.04
C CYS A 126 12.05 -2.33 18.78
N ILE A 127 11.26 -1.31 18.40
CA ILE A 127 11.21 -0.03 19.10
C ILE A 127 10.82 -0.24 20.56
N LEU A 128 9.76 -0.99 20.83
CA LEU A 128 9.31 -1.27 22.20
C LEU A 128 10.40 -1.99 23.01
N THR A 129 11.02 -3.01 22.41
CA THR A 129 12.12 -3.77 23.04
C THR A 129 13.33 -2.89 23.37
N ASN A 130 13.74 -2.03 22.43
CA ASN A 130 14.83 -1.08 22.63
C ASN A 130 14.49 -0.05 23.71
N SER A 131 13.25 0.43 23.73
CA SER A 131 12.77 1.39 24.73
C SER A 131 12.80 0.78 26.13
N ILE A 132 12.39 -0.49 26.29
CA ILE A 132 12.46 -1.20 27.57
C ILE A 132 13.92 -1.34 28.03
N SER A 133 14.81 -1.73 27.12
CA SER A 133 16.23 -1.86 27.45
C SER A 133 16.85 -0.53 27.89
N GLU A 134 16.52 0.57 27.21
CA GLU A 134 17.00 1.91 27.54
C GLU A 134 16.44 2.41 28.88
N ASN A 135 15.13 2.24 29.10
CA ASN A 135 14.47 2.60 30.34
C ASN A 135 15.04 1.80 31.52
N ASN A 136 15.28 0.50 31.37
CA ASN A 136 15.88 -0.32 32.41
C ASN A 136 17.29 0.14 32.79
N PHE A 137 18.10 0.57 31.80
CA PHE A 137 19.41 1.17 32.06
C PHE A 137 19.27 2.49 32.84
N LEU A 138 18.36 3.38 32.42
CA LEU A 138 18.10 4.66 33.10
C LEU A 138 17.58 4.46 34.53
N ILE A 139 16.66 3.50 34.73
CA ILE A 139 16.13 3.10 36.04
C ILE A 139 17.26 2.68 36.98
N ASN A 140 18.18 1.82 36.50
CA ASN A 140 19.31 1.35 37.32
C ASN A 140 20.26 2.49 37.68
N ARG A 141 20.53 3.40 36.74
CA ARG A 141 21.36 4.58 36.97
C ARG A 141 20.74 5.52 38.01
N LEU A 142 19.46 5.87 37.84
CA LEU A 142 18.73 6.75 38.77
C LEU A 142 18.63 6.13 40.17
N LYS A 143 18.40 4.82 40.28
CA LYS A 143 18.42 4.12 41.58
C LYS A 143 19.76 4.23 42.29
N ALA A 144 20.88 4.17 41.57
CA ALA A 144 22.21 4.35 42.16
C ALA A 144 22.44 5.80 42.63
N GLU A 145 22.06 6.77 41.80
CA GLU A 145 22.15 8.21 42.10
C GLU A 145 21.31 8.59 43.33
N ILE A 146 20.07 8.11 43.41
CA ILE A 146 19.18 8.27 44.57
C ILE A 146 19.82 7.73 45.85
N ARG A 147 20.41 6.52 45.81
CA ARG A 147 21.11 5.95 46.98
C ARG A 147 22.29 6.83 47.42
N ASP A 148 23.02 7.42 46.47
CA ASP A 148 24.16 8.27 46.80
C ASP A 148 23.72 9.63 47.35
N TYR A 149 22.63 10.21 46.85
CA TYR A 149 22.00 11.39 47.48
C TYR A 149 21.53 11.07 48.91
N GLN A 150 20.86 9.94 49.13
CA GLN A 150 20.44 9.50 50.45
C GLN A 150 21.63 9.34 51.41
N LYS A 151 22.74 8.73 50.97
CA LYS A 151 23.99 8.64 51.76
C LYS A 151 24.57 10.01 52.11
N GLN A 152 24.62 10.93 51.14
CA GLN A 152 25.15 12.28 51.35
C GLN A 152 24.30 13.07 52.34
N ILE A 153 22.97 13.00 52.21
CA ILE A 153 22.00 13.64 53.11
C ILE A 153 22.16 13.08 54.53
N ASN A 154 22.21 11.75 54.70
CA ASN A 154 22.41 11.14 56.02
C ASN A 154 23.74 11.55 56.67
N LYS A 155 24.82 11.64 55.88
CA LYS A 155 26.12 12.09 56.39
C LYS A 155 26.09 13.55 56.86
N LEU A 156 25.45 14.44 56.08
CA LEU A 156 25.29 15.86 56.42
C LEU A 156 24.39 16.06 57.65
N SER A 157 23.32 15.27 57.77
CA SER A 157 22.40 15.26 58.91
C SER A 157 23.08 14.83 60.21
N ASN A 158 23.96 13.81 60.16
CA ASN A 158 24.64 13.33 61.36
C ASN A 158 25.73 14.30 61.85
N HIS A 159 26.38 15.05 60.94
CA HIS A 159 27.36 16.08 61.31
C HIS A 159 26.72 17.26 62.06
N SER A 160 25.46 17.62 61.76
CA SER A 160 24.73 18.65 62.52
C SER A 160 24.38 18.25 63.96
N SER A 161 24.49 16.98 64.33
CA SER A 161 24.15 16.47 65.66
C SER A 161 25.35 16.39 66.63
N SER A 162 26.59 16.55 66.14
CA SER A 162 27.81 16.25 66.90
C SER A 162 28.76 17.44 67.12
N GLU A 163 28.43 18.64 66.64
CA GLU A 163 29.28 19.83 66.79
C GLU A 163 28.91 20.64 68.05
N ASN A 164 29.87 20.78 68.96
CA ASN A 164 29.77 21.61 70.17
C ASN A 164 29.66 23.10 69.82
N MET A 165 28.78 23.80 70.55
CA MET A 165 28.55 25.24 70.50
C MET A 165 29.81 26.05 70.86
N THR A 166 30.65 26.40 69.89
CA THR A 166 31.43 27.65 69.92
C THR A 166 31.89 27.97 68.50
N ASP A 167 31.47 29.13 67.99
CA ASP A 167 31.85 29.76 66.72
C ASP A 167 31.33 29.14 65.40
N LYS A 168 30.26 29.74 64.85
CA LYS A 168 30.08 30.15 63.42
C LYS A 168 28.61 30.27 63.00
N ILE A 169 28.05 31.47 63.12
CA ILE A 169 26.71 31.80 62.58
C ILE A 169 26.71 31.78 61.02
N GLY A 170 27.86 31.95 60.35
CA GLY A 170 27.97 31.99 58.88
C GLY A 170 28.24 30.67 58.14
N SER A 171 28.61 29.57 58.83
CA SER A 171 28.84 28.26 58.18
C SER A 171 27.62 27.34 58.20
N SER A 172 26.71 27.55 59.15
CA SER A 172 25.44 26.83 59.28
C SER A 172 24.53 27.05 58.07
N ASP A 173 24.39 28.31 57.61
CA ASP A 173 23.52 28.67 56.47
C ASP A 173 23.96 28.00 55.16
N LYS A 174 25.27 27.97 54.87
CA LYS A 174 25.82 27.31 53.67
C LYS A 174 25.61 25.80 53.67
N LEU A 175 25.64 25.17 54.85
CA LEU A 175 25.42 23.73 55.02
C LEU A 175 23.93 23.39 54.82
N SER A 176 23.04 24.20 55.39
CA SER A 176 21.59 24.12 55.21
C SER A 176 21.18 24.29 53.75
N ASP A 177 21.75 25.28 53.04
CA ASP A 177 21.51 25.48 51.61
C ASP A 177 21.93 24.28 50.76
N LYS A 178 23.09 23.69 51.06
CA LYS A 178 23.59 22.50 50.36
C LYS A 178 22.67 21.29 50.60
N LEU A 179 22.20 21.10 51.83
CA LEU A 179 21.26 20.04 52.19
C LEU A 179 19.93 20.21 51.43
N ASN A 180 19.37 21.43 51.41
CA ASN A 180 18.14 21.74 50.69
C ASN A 180 18.25 21.50 49.17
N ARG A 181 19.41 21.79 48.57
CA ARG A 181 19.67 21.49 47.16
C ARG A 181 19.69 19.98 46.89
N LEU A 182 20.35 19.20 47.75
CA LEU A 182 20.39 17.74 47.62
C LEU A 182 19.00 17.10 47.75
N ILE A 183 18.18 17.57 48.70
CA ILE A 183 16.81 17.10 48.86
C ILE A 183 15.97 17.40 47.61
N LYS A 184 16.11 18.59 47.02
CA LYS A 184 15.43 18.94 45.76
C LYS A 184 15.84 18.01 44.60
N LEU A 185 17.14 17.72 44.47
CA LEU A 185 17.65 16.79 43.45
C LEU A 185 17.17 15.36 43.67
N LEU A 186 17.15 14.90 44.94
CA LEU A 186 16.62 13.60 45.33
C LEU A 186 15.14 13.47 44.90
N ASN A 187 14.29 14.40 45.34
CA ASN A 187 12.86 14.38 45.02
C ASN A 187 12.60 14.42 43.52
N HIS A 188 13.37 15.23 42.77
CA HIS A 188 13.25 15.29 41.31
C HIS A 188 13.66 13.96 40.65
N SER A 189 14.73 13.34 41.13
CA SER A 189 15.21 12.04 40.63
C SER A 189 14.22 10.91 40.94
N GLU A 190 13.63 10.91 42.12
CA GLU A 190 12.59 9.95 42.53
C GLU A 190 11.33 10.09 41.67
N SER A 191 10.83 11.31 41.47
CA SER A 191 9.68 11.56 40.59
C SER A 191 9.96 11.13 39.14
N THR A 192 11.16 11.43 38.63
CA THR A 192 11.57 11.00 37.28
C THR A 192 11.65 9.47 37.18
N LEU A 193 12.18 8.81 38.21
CA LEU A 193 12.25 7.35 38.28
C LEU A 193 10.86 6.71 38.27
N GLU A 194 9.91 7.23 39.04
CA GLU A 194 8.53 6.75 39.07
C GLU A 194 7.85 6.87 37.71
N ASN A 195 7.99 8.03 37.05
CA ASN A 195 7.44 8.28 35.72
C ASN A 195 8.01 7.30 34.66
N ILE A 196 9.32 7.03 34.71
CA ILE A 196 9.96 6.09 33.79
C ILE A 196 9.48 4.66 34.07
N ILE A 197 9.35 4.26 35.34
CA ILE A 197 8.85 2.92 35.71
C ILE A 197 7.41 2.72 35.21
N GLU A 198 6.54 3.70 35.41
CA GLU A 198 5.15 3.63 34.92
C GLU A 198 5.12 3.54 33.38
N SER A 199 5.89 4.40 32.71
CA SER A 199 6.04 4.37 31.25
C SER A 199 6.55 3.00 30.77
N ASN A 200 7.55 2.44 31.44
CA ASN A 200 8.12 1.16 31.07
C ASN A 200 7.11 0.01 31.20
N LYS A 201 6.27 0.03 32.24
CA LYS A 201 5.17 -0.94 32.40
C LYS A 201 4.15 -0.87 31.25
N LYS A 202 3.80 0.34 30.78
CA LYS A 202 2.90 0.51 29.62
C LYS A 202 3.52 -0.05 28.34
N ILE A 203 4.82 0.16 28.13
CA ILE A 203 5.56 -0.37 26.97
C ILE A 203 5.65 -1.91 27.03
N GLU A 204 5.92 -2.50 28.20
CA GLU A 204 5.91 -3.94 28.41
C GLU A 204 4.53 -4.56 28.15
N PHE A 205 3.47 -3.88 28.59
CA PHE A 205 2.09 -4.30 28.33
C PHE A 205 1.79 -4.30 26.83
N ALA A 206 2.15 -3.24 26.10
CA ALA A 206 2.00 -3.19 24.65
C ALA A 206 2.79 -4.32 23.97
N LEU A 207 4.07 -4.48 24.31
CA LEU A 207 4.92 -5.51 23.71
C LEU A 207 4.35 -6.94 23.86
N LYS A 208 3.68 -7.22 24.98
CA LYS A 208 3.09 -8.52 25.27
C LYS A 208 1.75 -8.77 24.57
N ASN A 209 0.89 -7.76 24.50
CA ASN A 209 -0.49 -7.93 24.05
C ASN A 209 -0.70 -7.50 22.59
N ASP A 210 -0.20 -6.31 22.24
CA ASP A 210 -0.32 -5.73 20.90
C ASP A 210 0.79 -4.69 20.68
N PRO A 211 1.82 -4.99 19.87
CA PRO A 211 2.86 -4.03 19.56
C PRO A 211 2.34 -2.74 18.89
N GLU A 212 1.23 -2.79 18.15
CA GLU A 212 0.64 -1.60 17.50
C GLU A 212 -0.25 -0.77 18.43
N LEU A 213 -0.36 -1.13 19.71
CA LEU A 213 -1.13 -0.37 20.68
C LEU A 213 -0.64 1.10 20.71
N ASP A 214 -1.60 2.02 20.64
CA ASP A 214 -1.35 3.45 20.75
C ASP A 214 -0.89 3.78 22.17
N LEU A 215 0.28 4.38 22.28
CA LEU A 215 0.90 4.80 23.54
C LEU A 215 0.85 6.32 23.73
N GLY A 216 0.16 7.06 22.85
CA GLY A 216 0.12 8.52 22.87
C GLY A 216 1.52 9.14 22.73
N ASP A 217 1.75 10.24 23.43
CA ASP A 217 2.99 11.05 23.32
C ASP A 217 4.19 10.50 24.10
N MET A 218 4.23 9.19 24.34
CA MET A 218 5.35 8.56 25.05
C MET A 218 6.65 8.61 24.23
N CYS A 219 7.74 9.07 24.85
CA CYS A 219 9.07 9.08 24.24
C CYS A 219 9.61 7.65 24.10
N LEU A 220 9.52 7.10 22.89
CA LEU A 220 10.08 5.79 22.55
C LEU A 220 11.49 5.90 21.98
N SER A 221 12.23 4.79 22.01
CA SER A 221 13.59 4.71 21.46
C SER A 221 13.61 5.15 19.99
N LYS A 222 14.57 6.01 19.66
CA LYS A 222 14.82 6.51 18.30
C LYS A 222 15.86 5.68 17.55
N LYS A 223 16.38 4.61 18.16
CA LYS A 223 17.35 3.72 17.50
C LYS A 223 16.75 3.17 16.20
N SER A 224 17.62 3.04 15.19
CA SER A 224 17.28 2.28 14.00
C SER A 224 16.94 0.85 14.39
N THR A 225 15.99 0.27 13.67
CA THR A 225 15.72 -1.16 13.77
C THR A 225 16.47 -1.86 12.65
N GLY A 226 16.60 -3.18 12.73
CA GLY A 226 17.16 -3.94 11.61
C GLY A 226 16.19 -4.02 10.43
N LEU A 227 16.62 -4.78 9.42
CA LEU A 227 15.93 -4.91 8.14
C LEU A 227 14.50 -5.46 8.30
N SER A 228 13.64 -5.02 7.39
CA SER A 228 12.29 -5.55 7.23
C SER A 228 12.04 -5.92 5.79
N THR A 229 10.99 -6.69 5.54
CA THR A 229 10.51 -6.98 4.19
C THR A 229 9.13 -6.39 3.98
N ARG A 230 8.83 -6.03 2.73
CA ARG A 230 7.49 -5.69 2.29
C ARG A 230 7.15 -6.51 1.06
N GLN A 231 5.91 -6.96 0.96
CA GLN A 231 5.40 -7.55 -0.27
C GLN A 231 3.99 -7.05 -0.52
N THR A 232 3.68 -6.78 -1.79
CA THR A 232 2.34 -6.49 -2.26
C THR A 232 1.84 -7.64 -3.14
N MET A 233 0.60 -8.08 -2.94
CA MET A 233 -0.07 -9.07 -3.80
C MET A 233 -1.52 -8.65 -4.04
N ILE A 234 -2.19 -9.29 -5.00
CA ILE A 234 -3.58 -8.95 -5.34
C ILE A 234 -4.52 -9.82 -4.51
N ALA A 235 -5.36 -9.21 -3.69
CA ALA A 235 -6.31 -9.91 -2.83
C ALA A 235 -7.64 -10.21 -3.51
N ARG A 236 -8.12 -9.29 -4.35
CA ARG A 236 -9.37 -9.43 -5.11
C ARG A 236 -9.20 -8.86 -6.50
N LEU A 237 -9.57 -9.64 -7.50
CA LEU A 237 -9.49 -9.21 -8.90
C LEU A 237 -10.69 -8.31 -9.28
N PRO A 238 -10.49 -7.33 -10.18
CA PRO A 238 -11.58 -6.56 -10.76
C PRO A 238 -12.29 -7.33 -11.87
N GLN A 239 -13.42 -6.82 -12.36
CA GLN A 239 -14.07 -7.36 -13.56
C GLN A 239 -13.30 -6.95 -14.83
N LEU A 240 -12.82 -5.71 -14.84
CA LEU A 240 -11.92 -5.18 -15.87
C LEU A 240 -10.58 -4.87 -15.22
N LEU A 241 -9.50 -5.45 -15.75
CA LEU A 241 -8.16 -5.21 -15.25
C LEU A 241 -7.51 -4.10 -16.06
N CYS A 242 -7.06 -3.05 -15.38
CA CYS A 242 -6.22 -2.00 -15.95
C CYS A 242 -4.80 -2.13 -15.42
N LEU A 243 -3.83 -2.33 -16.31
CA LEU A 243 -2.40 -2.37 -16.00
C LEU A 243 -1.73 -1.16 -16.65
N HIS A 244 -1.01 -0.38 -15.85
CA HIS A 244 -0.16 0.70 -16.34
C HIS A 244 1.30 0.24 -16.29
N LEU A 245 2.05 0.46 -17.37
CA LEU A 245 3.45 0.11 -17.48
C LEU A 245 4.28 1.36 -17.16
N ASN A 246 4.83 1.44 -15.94
CA ASN A 246 5.60 2.59 -15.52
C ASN A 246 6.95 2.64 -16.27
N ARG A 247 7.01 3.53 -17.25
CA ARG A 247 8.18 3.73 -18.11
C ARG A 247 9.05 4.91 -17.69
N SER A 248 8.69 5.70 -16.68
CA SER A 248 9.53 6.81 -16.24
C SER A 248 10.68 6.30 -15.37
N ILE A 249 11.91 6.61 -15.76
CA ILE A 249 13.12 6.22 -15.03
C ILE A 249 14.03 7.42 -14.79
N TYR A 250 14.62 7.48 -13.60
CA TYR A 250 15.69 8.43 -13.29
C TYR A 250 17.04 7.84 -13.67
N THR A 251 17.82 8.62 -14.41
CA THR A 251 19.24 8.34 -14.68
C THR A 251 20.09 8.66 -13.44
N ASN A 252 21.35 8.22 -13.45
CA ASN A 252 22.28 8.53 -12.36
C ASN A 252 22.59 10.04 -12.27
N THR A 253 22.35 10.80 -13.34
CA THR A 253 22.47 12.26 -13.38
C THR A 253 21.24 12.98 -12.81
N GLY A 254 20.17 12.24 -12.50
CA GLY A 254 18.90 12.80 -12.01
C GLY A 254 17.91 13.17 -13.12
N ASP A 255 18.28 12.99 -14.39
CA ASP A 255 17.39 13.25 -15.52
C ASP A 255 16.29 12.20 -15.59
N VAL A 256 15.09 12.63 -16.00
CA VAL A 256 13.97 11.71 -16.21
C VAL A 256 13.92 11.32 -17.67
N VAL A 257 14.03 10.03 -17.94
CA VAL A 257 13.99 9.48 -19.30
C VAL A 257 12.94 8.38 -19.39
N LYS A 258 12.53 8.09 -20.63
CA LYS A 258 11.58 7.02 -20.92
C LYS A 258 12.32 5.68 -21.00
N ASN A 259 11.76 4.67 -20.38
CA ASN A 259 12.18 3.29 -20.51
C ASN A 259 11.57 2.69 -21.78
N ASP A 260 12.40 2.56 -22.81
CA ASP A 260 12.03 2.04 -24.12
C ASP A 260 11.99 0.49 -24.21
N CYS A 261 12.07 -0.20 -23.06
CA CYS A 261 11.93 -1.66 -22.98
C CYS A 261 10.70 -2.15 -23.76
N LYS A 262 10.90 -3.06 -24.70
CA LYS A 262 9.82 -3.65 -25.50
C LYS A 262 9.13 -4.75 -24.72
N ILE A 263 7.82 -4.61 -24.52
CA ILE A 263 7.04 -5.55 -23.73
C ILE A 263 6.26 -6.50 -24.64
N SER A 264 6.55 -7.79 -24.52
CA SER A 264 5.75 -8.86 -25.14
C SER A 264 4.48 -9.09 -24.32
N LEU A 265 3.34 -9.01 -25.00
CA LEU A 265 2.02 -9.15 -24.39
C LEU A 265 1.46 -10.55 -24.60
N ASP A 266 0.63 -10.99 -23.67
CA ASP A 266 -0.11 -12.25 -23.77
C ASP A 266 -1.60 -11.93 -23.98
N PRO A 267 -2.27 -12.46 -25.03
CA PRO A 267 -3.71 -12.30 -25.20
C PRO A 267 -4.53 -12.80 -24.01
N ILE A 268 -4.05 -13.86 -23.32
CA ILE A 268 -4.71 -14.44 -22.15
C ILE A 268 -3.76 -14.36 -20.97
N LEU A 269 -4.06 -13.46 -20.04
CA LEU A 269 -3.27 -13.23 -18.84
C LEU A 269 -3.81 -14.08 -17.68
N ASP A 270 -2.98 -14.97 -17.13
CA ASP A 270 -3.31 -15.67 -15.89
C ASP A 270 -2.74 -14.94 -14.67
N MET A 271 -3.63 -14.42 -13.83
CA MET A 271 -3.25 -13.68 -12.63
C MET A 271 -3.03 -14.56 -11.40
N ALA A 272 -3.34 -15.87 -11.47
CA ALA A 272 -3.30 -16.77 -10.31
C ALA A 272 -1.99 -16.72 -9.50
N PRO A 273 -0.79 -16.67 -10.12
CA PRO A 273 0.48 -16.62 -9.38
C PRO A 273 0.66 -15.36 -8.51
N TYR A 274 -0.08 -14.30 -8.82
CA TYR A 274 0.05 -12.97 -8.19
C TYR A 274 -1.04 -12.69 -7.16
N LEU A 275 -1.94 -13.65 -6.92
CA LEU A 275 -3.05 -13.51 -5.97
C LEU A 275 -2.66 -13.96 -4.57
N THR A 276 -3.22 -13.31 -3.56
CA THR A 276 -3.20 -13.86 -2.20
C THR A 276 -4.12 -15.08 -2.12
N THR A 277 -3.70 -16.07 -1.35
CA THR A 277 -4.58 -17.19 -0.97
C THR A 277 -5.37 -16.86 0.30
N GLY A 278 -6.28 -17.75 0.71
CA GLY A 278 -6.96 -17.66 2.01
C GLY A 278 -6.05 -17.95 3.23
N TYR A 279 -4.75 -18.19 3.02
CA TYR A 279 -3.76 -18.43 4.07
C TYR A 279 -2.68 -17.33 4.06
N LEU A 280 -2.34 -16.83 5.25
CA LEU A 280 -1.31 -15.81 5.46
C LEU A 280 -0.06 -16.43 6.08
N ASP A 281 1.08 -16.32 5.40
CA ASP A 281 2.40 -16.65 5.94
C ASP A 281 3.05 -15.40 6.56
N THR A 282 3.35 -15.47 7.85
CA THR A 282 3.92 -14.38 8.65
C THR A 282 5.44 -14.41 8.71
N ARG A 283 6.11 -15.33 8.01
CA ARG A 283 7.58 -15.34 7.98
C ARG A 283 8.09 -14.19 7.10
N PRO A 284 9.13 -13.45 7.52
CA PRO A 284 9.59 -12.26 6.79
C PRO A 284 10.06 -12.51 5.35
N LEU A 285 10.78 -13.61 5.12
CA LEU A 285 11.39 -13.92 3.82
C LEU A 285 10.50 -14.78 2.92
N HIS A 286 9.27 -15.05 3.35
CA HIS A 286 8.31 -15.86 2.60
C HIS A 286 7.21 -14.97 2.02
N PRO A 287 6.64 -15.33 0.86
CA PRO A 287 5.55 -14.55 0.28
C PRO A 287 4.31 -14.56 1.21
N ILE A 288 3.41 -13.58 1.08
CA ILE A 288 2.12 -13.50 1.81
C ILE A 288 1.39 -14.83 1.72
N SER A 289 1.41 -15.43 0.54
CA SER A 289 0.93 -16.77 0.30
C SER A 289 1.68 -17.41 -0.84
N SER A 290 1.78 -18.73 -0.81
CA SER A 290 2.25 -19.52 -1.95
C SER A 290 1.11 -20.42 -2.43
N ILE A 291 1.00 -20.61 -3.74
CA ILE A 291 0.16 -21.69 -4.27
C ILE A 291 0.82 -23.00 -3.84
N SER A 292 0.24 -23.65 -2.82
CA SER A 292 0.61 -25.01 -2.47
C SER A 292 0.09 -25.94 -3.58
N LYS A 293 0.99 -26.70 -4.21
CA LYS A 293 0.64 -27.78 -5.15
C LYS A 293 0.18 -29.06 -4.42
N THR A 294 -0.07 -29.02 -3.12
CA THR A 294 -0.51 -30.20 -2.36
C THR A 294 -1.97 -30.53 -2.68
N LYS A 295 -2.21 -31.76 -3.16
CA LYS A 295 -3.50 -32.28 -3.59
C LYS A 295 -4.58 -32.30 -2.48
N ASP A 296 -4.19 -32.09 -1.22
CA ASP A 296 -5.07 -32.23 -0.06
C ASP A 296 -5.81 -30.95 0.36
N SER A 297 -5.57 -29.82 -0.31
CA SER A 297 -6.19 -28.50 0.00
C SER A 297 -7.32 -28.09 -0.97
N ALA A 298 -7.81 -29.02 -1.79
CA ALA A 298 -8.83 -28.77 -2.81
C ALA A 298 -10.19 -28.27 -2.24
N SER A 299 -10.38 -28.23 -0.92
CA SER A 299 -11.66 -27.85 -0.31
C SER A 299 -11.87 -26.34 -0.07
N ARG A 300 -10.85 -25.47 -0.27
CA ARG A 300 -10.99 -24.01 -0.07
C ARG A 300 -10.19 -23.16 -1.07
N ILE A 301 -10.24 -23.52 -2.35
CA ILE A 301 -9.77 -22.63 -3.41
C ILE A 301 -10.69 -21.41 -3.43
N ASN A 302 -10.13 -20.21 -3.22
CA ASN A 302 -10.88 -18.97 -3.23
C ASN A 302 -11.56 -18.82 -4.61
N THR A 303 -12.81 -18.35 -4.69
CA THR A 303 -13.54 -18.20 -5.96
C THR A 303 -12.77 -17.36 -6.99
N ASP A 304 -11.92 -16.44 -6.54
CA ASP A 304 -11.05 -15.63 -7.40
C ASP A 304 -9.89 -16.38 -8.04
N GLN A 305 -9.43 -17.50 -7.48
CA GLN A 305 -8.45 -18.38 -8.12
C GLN A 305 -9.09 -19.25 -9.22
N GLN A 306 -10.40 -19.48 -9.19
CA GLN A 306 -11.09 -20.22 -10.24
C GLN A 306 -11.27 -19.36 -11.51
N ASN A 307 -11.40 -18.04 -11.36
CA ASN A 307 -11.56 -17.09 -12.46
C ASN A 307 -10.42 -16.06 -12.49
N SER A 308 -9.16 -16.53 -12.56
CA SER A 308 -7.95 -15.68 -12.59
C SER A 308 -7.53 -15.23 -13.98
N LYS A 309 -8.20 -15.71 -15.03
CA LYS A 309 -7.82 -15.47 -16.43
C LYS A 309 -8.51 -14.25 -17.00
N PHE A 310 -7.75 -13.50 -17.77
CA PHE A 310 -8.15 -12.23 -18.35
C PHE A 310 -7.79 -12.20 -19.83
N GLU A 311 -8.68 -11.66 -20.66
CA GLU A 311 -8.50 -11.54 -22.09
C GLU A 311 -8.23 -10.09 -22.49
N LEU A 312 -7.19 -9.86 -23.30
CA LEU A 312 -6.78 -8.51 -23.70
C LEU A 312 -7.83 -7.87 -24.61
N ILE A 313 -8.33 -6.70 -24.22
CA ILE A 313 -9.38 -5.98 -24.98
C ILE A 313 -8.90 -4.66 -25.57
N SER A 314 -7.85 -4.05 -25.02
CA SER A 314 -7.31 -2.77 -25.50
C SER A 314 -5.88 -2.54 -25.04
N ILE A 315 -5.11 -1.83 -25.85
CA ILE A 315 -3.75 -1.38 -25.53
C ILE A 315 -3.67 0.11 -25.85
N VAL A 316 -3.30 0.93 -24.88
CA VAL A 316 -2.86 2.31 -25.13
C VAL A 316 -1.34 2.28 -25.25
N SER A 317 -0.81 2.87 -26.32
CA SER A 317 0.63 2.93 -26.59
C SER A 317 1.09 4.38 -26.65
N HIS A 318 2.31 4.63 -26.16
CA HIS A 318 2.91 5.96 -26.18
C HIS A 318 4.13 5.98 -27.11
N LEU A 319 4.11 6.84 -28.12
CA LEU A 319 5.24 7.10 -29.02
C LEU A 319 5.79 8.49 -28.74
N GLY A 320 7.06 8.60 -28.36
CA GLY A 320 7.65 9.87 -27.97
C GLY A 320 8.63 9.72 -26.81
N SER A 321 9.06 10.86 -26.30
CA SER A 321 10.00 11.01 -25.18
C SER A 321 9.29 10.84 -23.82
N HIS A 322 9.97 11.20 -22.73
CA HIS A 322 9.35 11.27 -21.41
C HIS A 322 8.41 12.49 -21.26
N ASN A 323 8.74 13.60 -21.94
CA ASN A 323 8.07 14.89 -21.74
C ASN A 323 7.01 15.20 -22.80
N SER A 324 7.06 14.49 -23.92
CA SER A 324 6.12 14.70 -25.02
C SER A 324 5.99 13.47 -25.89
N GLY A 325 4.87 13.37 -26.58
CA GLY A 325 4.64 12.31 -27.54
C GLY A 325 3.20 12.21 -28.00
N HIS A 326 2.86 11.03 -28.47
CA HIS A 326 1.57 10.72 -29.07
C HIS A 326 1.01 9.43 -28.52
N TYR A 327 -0.24 9.49 -28.08
CA TYR A 327 -0.99 8.33 -27.65
C TYR A 327 -1.85 7.80 -28.79
N TYR A 328 -1.82 6.48 -28.97
CA TYR A 328 -2.73 5.79 -29.87
C TYR A 328 -3.14 4.47 -29.23
N THR A 329 -4.26 3.90 -29.70
CA THR A 329 -4.88 2.74 -29.06
C THR A 329 -5.09 1.62 -30.06
N TYR A 330 -4.80 0.38 -29.66
CA TYR A 330 -5.37 -0.79 -30.29
C TYR A 330 -6.61 -1.21 -29.52
N LYS A 331 -7.73 -1.41 -30.22
CA LYS A 331 -8.99 -1.84 -29.64
C LYS A 331 -9.50 -3.07 -30.36
N ARG A 332 -9.86 -4.08 -29.57
CA ARG A 332 -10.56 -5.26 -30.06
C ARG A 332 -12.04 -4.97 -30.14
N ILE A 333 -12.63 -5.21 -31.31
CA ILE A 333 -14.05 -5.02 -31.56
C ILE A 333 -14.68 -6.36 -31.98
N PRO A 334 -15.71 -6.85 -31.28
CA PRO A 334 -16.45 -8.03 -31.70
C PRO A 334 -17.02 -7.83 -33.12
N TYR A 335 -16.86 -8.85 -33.96
CA TYR A 335 -17.36 -8.86 -35.33
C TYR A 335 -18.09 -10.18 -35.57
N ILE A 336 -19.31 -10.08 -36.12
CA ILE A 336 -20.08 -11.23 -36.58
C ILE A 336 -19.98 -11.19 -38.10
N ASN A 337 -19.29 -12.17 -38.69
CA ASN A 337 -19.21 -12.27 -40.13
C ASN A 337 -20.54 -12.85 -40.66
N PRO A 338 -21.32 -12.11 -41.46
CA PRO A 338 -22.62 -12.58 -41.96
C PRO A 338 -22.51 -13.77 -42.92
N SER A 339 -21.31 -14.04 -43.42
CA SER A 339 -21.04 -14.96 -44.54
C SER A 339 -20.41 -16.30 -44.11
N ASP A 340 -20.21 -16.52 -42.81
CA ASP A 340 -19.34 -17.59 -42.33
C ASP A 340 -20.12 -18.88 -41.99
N ASN A 341 -20.24 -19.76 -42.99
CA ASN A 341 -20.56 -21.18 -42.80
C ASN A 341 -19.31 -22.03 -42.47
N SER A 342 -18.14 -21.41 -42.27
CA SER A 342 -16.88 -22.09 -42.04
C SER A 342 -16.39 -21.91 -40.59
N LYS A 343 -15.67 -22.90 -40.07
CA LYS A 343 -15.17 -22.97 -38.67
C LYS A 343 -14.00 -22.02 -38.39
N SER A 344 -14.01 -20.82 -38.95
CA SER A 344 -13.05 -19.75 -38.67
C SER A 344 -13.48 -18.98 -37.42
N ASN A 345 -13.09 -19.50 -36.26
CA ASN A 345 -13.57 -19.12 -34.92
C ASN A 345 -13.27 -17.68 -34.42
N LYS A 346 -12.80 -16.73 -35.24
CA LYS A 346 -12.47 -15.38 -34.74
C LYS A 346 -13.70 -14.45 -34.74
N LYS A 347 -14.28 -14.24 -33.55
CA LYS A 347 -15.44 -13.36 -33.30
C LYS A 347 -15.08 -11.88 -33.16
N TYR A 348 -13.89 -11.44 -33.57
CA TYR A 348 -13.41 -10.07 -33.39
C TYR A 348 -12.37 -9.64 -34.43
N GLN A 349 -12.21 -8.33 -34.58
CA GLN A 349 -11.17 -7.65 -35.36
C GLN A 349 -10.47 -6.60 -34.49
N TRP A 350 -9.15 -6.48 -34.64
CA TRP A 350 -8.37 -5.41 -34.01
C TRP A 350 -8.34 -4.17 -34.90
N TYR A 351 -8.42 -3.01 -34.26
CA TYR A 351 -8.29 -1.72 -34.92
C TYR A 351 -7.25 -0.87 -34.20
N ARG A 352 -6.44 -0.16 -34.98
CA ARG A 352 -5.59 0.93 -34.50
C ARG A 352 -6.37 2.23 -34.63
N VAL A 353 -6.45 2.96 -33.53
CA VAL A 353 -7.10 4.25 -33.40
C VAL A 353 -6.05 5.28 -33.01
N SER A 354 -5.79 6.23 -33.89
CA SER A 354 -4.87 7.35 -33.68
C SER A 354 -5.62 8.62 -34.03
N ASP A 355 -6.18 9.28 -33.02
CA ASP A 355 -7.09 10.42 -33.18
C ASP A 355 -8.26 10.11 -34.14
N SER A 356 -8.29 10.74 -35.31
CA SER A 356 -9.29 10.51 -36.36
C SER A 356 -9.05 9.24 -37.17
N ASP A 357 -7.85 8.68 -37.13
CA ASP A 357 -7.47 7.54 -37.96
C ASP A 357 -7.93 6.23 -37.33
N PHE A 358 -8.71 5.46 -38.08
CA PHE A 358 -9.26 4.19 -37.66
C PHE A 358 -8.99 3.12 -38.72
N THR A 359 -8.11 2.17 -38.41
CA THR A 359 -7.62 1.19 -39.39
C THR A 359 -7.61 -0.23 -38.82
N PRO A 360 -8.04 -1.26 -39.59
CA PRO A 360 -7.92 -2.64 -39.15
C PRO A 360 -6.44 -3.04 -39.04
N TYR A 361 -6.12 -3.86 -38.04
CA TYR A 361 -4.76 -4.32 -37.75
C TYR A 361 -4.74 -5.82 -37.47
N ASP A 362 -3.64 -6.49 -37.81
CA ASP A 362 -3.47 -7.91 -37.51
C ASP A 362 -3.10 -8.13 -36.04
N GLU A 363 -3.59 -9.23 -35.48
CA GLU A 363 -3.43 -9.56 -34.07
C GLU A 363 -1.97 -9.77 -33.66
N SER A 364 -1.17 -10.41 -34.52
CA SER A 364 0.24 -10.66 -34.26
C SER A 364 1.03 -9.36 -34.11
N SER A 365 0.76 -8.35 -34.93
CA SER A 365 1.37 -7.02 -34.82
C SER A 365 0.93 -6.29 -33.56
N VAL A 366 -0.33 -6.42 -33.15
CA VAL A 366 -0.86 -5.79 -31.93
C VAL A 366 -0.12 -6.30 -30.68
N PHE A 367 0.09 -7.62 -30.57
CA PHE A 367 0.77 -8.20 -29.39
C PHE A 367 2.28 -7.93 -29.37
N ASN A 368 2.86 -7.57 -30.51
CA ASN A 368 4.28 -7.24 -30.66
C ASN A 368 4.57 -5.74 -30.75
N VAL A 369 3.60 -4.86 -30.43
CA VAL A 369 3.79 -3.40 -30.49
C VAL A 369 4.98 -2.92 -29.63
N GLY A 370 5.22 -3.57 -28.49
CA GLY A 370 6.37 -3.35 -27.61
C GLY A 370 6.37 -2.04 -26.81
N ASN A 371 5.77 -0.95 -27.30
CA ASN A 371 5.67 0.33 -26.60
C ASN A 371 4.33 0.54 -25.87
N ALA A 372 3.67 -0.55 -25.46
CA ALA A 372 2.45 -0.48 -24.66
C ALA A 372 2.67 0.36 -23.39
N PHE A 373 1.69 1.20 -23.06
CA PHE A 373 1.70 2.11 -21.92
C PHE A 373 0.61 1.73 -20.91
N MET A 374 -0.63 1.49 -21.37
CA MET A 374 -1.69 0.90 -20.55
C MET A 374 -2.32 -0.29 -21.27
N LEU A 375 -2.71 -1.29 -20.49
CA LEU A 375 -3.35 -2.51 -20.96
C LEU A 375 -4.69 -2.68 -20.25
N PHE A 376 -5.70 -3.01 -21.03
CA PHE A 376 -7.04 -3.28 -20.52
C PHE A 376 -7.41 -4.73 -20.86
N TYR A 377 -7.77 -5.49 -19.83
CA TYR A 377 -8.27 -6.85 -19.98
C TYR A 377 -9.67 -7.01 -19.39
N SER A 378 -10.44 -7.93 -19.95
CA SER A 378 -11.72 -8.39 -19.41
C SER A 378 -11.55 -9.75 -18.76
N ARG A 379 -12.15 -9.97 -17.60
CA ARG A 379 -12.20 -11.29 -16.98
C ARG A 379 -12.88 -12.30 -17.93
N ILE A 380 -12.30 -13.49 -18.04
CA ILE A 380 -12.92 -14.63 -18.72
C ILE A 380 -13.81 -15.32 -17.68
N GLU A 381 -15.09 -15.49 -18.00
CA GLU A 381 -16.06 -16.16 -17.13
C GLU A 381 -15.85 -17.67 -17.04
#